data_AF-A0A2G2VUE6-F1
#
_entry.id   AF-A0A2G2VUE6-F1
#
_cell.length_a   1.000
_cell.length_b   1.000
_cell.length_c   1.000
_cell.angle_alpha   90.00
_cell.angle_beta   90.00
_cell.angle_gamma   90.00
#
_symmetry.space_group_name_H-M   'P 1'
#
loop_
_entity.id
_entity.type
_entity.pdbx_description
1 polymer ?
#
loop_
_entity_poly.entity_id
_entity_poly.type
_entity_poly.pdbx_seq_one_letter_code
_entity_poly.pdbx_strand_id
1 'polypeptide(L)'
;MIIRSPEPEVKILVDRDPVKTSFEEWARPGHFSRTIAKGPDTTTWIWNLHADAHDFDSHTSDLEEISRKVFSAHFGQLSIIFLWLSGMYFHGARFSNYEAWLSDPTHIGPSAQIWRASGITSELQLYCTAIGALVFAALMLFAGWFHYHKAAPKLAWFQDVESMLNHHLAGLLGLGSLSWAGHQVHVSLPINQFLNAGVDPKEIPLPHEFILNRDLLA
;
A
#
# COMPACT_ATOMS: atom_id res chain seq x y z
N MET A 1 -20.65 32.70 -19.00
CA MET A 1 -19.52 31.76 -18.91
C MET A 1 -18.35 32.54 -18.31
N ILE A 2 -18.11 32.40 -17.00
CA ILE A 2 -16.97 33.05 -16.35
C ILE A 2 -15.77 32.15 -16.63
N ILE A 3 -14.88 32.59 -17.51
CA ILE A 3 -13.59 31.94 -17.73
C ILE A 3 -12.76 32.24 -16.48
N ARG A 4 -12.59 31.24 -15.60
CA ARG A 4 -11.63 31.34 -14.49
C ARG A 4 -10.26 31.64 -15.08
N SER A 5 -9.54 32.60 -14.50
CA SER A 5 -8.13 32.80 -14.79
C SER A 5 -7.39 31.47 -14.60
N PRO A 6 -6.38 31.13 -15.43
CA PRO A 6 -5.61 29.91 -15.24
C PRO A 6 -5.04 29.90 -13.83
N GLU A 7 -5.31 28.82 -13.09
CA GLU A 7 -4.75 28.60 -11.77
C GLU A 7 -3.22 28.61 -11.85
N PRO A 8 -2.52 29.17 -10.86
CA PRO A 8 -1.06 29.17 -10.85
C PRO A 8 -0.56 27.73 -10.95
N GLU A 9 0.39 27.50 -11.85
CA GLU A 9 0.95 26.18 -12.13
C GLU A 9 1.51 25.55 -10.84
N VAL A 10 1.01 24.37 -10.47
CA VAL A 10 1.48 23.62 -9.30
C VAL A 10 2.93 23.20 -9.54
N LYS A 11 3.87 23.76 -8.76
CA LYS A 11 5.30 23.47 -8.89
C LYS A 11 5.73 22.42 -7.86
N ILE A 12 6.21 21.28 -8.35
CA ILE A 12 6.87 20.27 -7.52
C ILE A 12 8.26 20.80 -7.13
N LEU A 13 8.43 21.14 -5.86
CA LEU A 13 9.70 21.59 -5.30
C LEU A 13 10.27 20.52 -4.36
N VAL A 14 11.48 20.05 -4.68
CA VAL A 14 12.20 19.04 -3.89
C VAL A 14 13.64 19.47 -3.65
N ASP A 15 14.17 19.15 -2.48
CA ASP A 15 15.61 19.23 -2.20
C ASP A 15 16.28 17.89 -2.55
N ARG A 16 17.43 17.97 -3.21
CA ARG A 16 18.22 16.81 -3.64
C ARG A 16 19.22 16.43 -2.57
N ASP A 17 19.27 15.13 -2.26
CA ASP A 17 20.20 14.55 -1.29
C ASP A 17 20.26 15.29 0.06
N PRO A 18 19.13 15.68 0.69
CA PRO A 18 19.13 16.53 1.89
C PRO A 18 19.71 15.84 3.13
N VAL A 19 19.61 14.51 3.22
CA VAL A 19 20.14 13.71 4.33
C VAL A 19 20.93 12.54 3.76
N LYS A 20 22.24 12.49 4.06
CA LYS A 20 23.12 11.40 3.64
C LYS A 20 22.66 10.08 4.27
N THR A 21 22.49 9.04 3.45
CA THR A 21 22.25 7.68 3.95
C THR A 21 23.53 7.13 4.61
N SER A 22 23.47 6.84 5.91
CA SER A 22 24.57 6.32 6.74
C SER A 22 24.02 5.51 7.92
N PHE A 23 24.79 4.52 8.37
CA PHE A 23 24.49 3.76 9.60
C PHE A 23 25.01 4.44 10.87
N GLU A 24 25.67 5.60 10.77
CA GLU A 24 26.27 6.29 11.92
C GLU A 24 25.24 6.61 13.02
N GLU A 25 24.08 7.15 12.63
CA GLU A 25 23.02 7.51 13.58
C GLU A 25 22.36 6.29 14.24
N TRP A 26 22.40 5.11 13.59
CA TRP A 26 21.86 3.87 14.16
C TRP A 26 22.70 3.39 15.36
N ALA A 27 24.00 3.72 15.37
CA ALA A 27 24.90 3.44 16.48
C ALA A 27 24.71 4.42 17.67
N ARG A 28 23.87 5.44 17.52
CA ARG A 28 23.57 6.47 18.53
C ARG A 28 22.07 6.49 18.85
N PRO A 29 21.53 5.51 19.61
CA PRO A 29 20.11 5.50 19.92
C PRO A 29 19.70 6.78 20.64
N GLY A 30 18.61 7.40 20.19
CA GLY A 30 18.12 8.67 20.71
C GLY A 30 18.77 9.91 20.10
N HIS A 31 19.54 9.77 19.01
CA HIS A 31 20.17 10.89 18.29
C HIS A 31 19.19 12.02 17.91
N PHE A 32 17.90 11.69 17.75
CA PHE A 32 16.81 12.62 17.41
C PHE A 32 16.43 13.57 18.55
N SER A 33 16.86 13.30 19.80
CA SER A 33 16.56 14.13 20.97
C SER A 33 17.85 14.53 21.68
N ARG A 34 18.07 15.83 21.87
CA ARG A 34 19.24 16.34 22.61
C ARG A 34 19.30 15.86 24.06
N THR A 35 18.17 15.49 24.64
CA THR A 35 18.07 14.97 26.00
C THR A 35 18.46 13.50 26.05
N ILE A 36 17.92 12.69 25.14
CA ILE A 36 18.15 11.24 25.09
C ILE A 36 19.56 10.93 24.53
N ALA A 37 20.06 11.73 23.58
CA ALA A 37 21.38 11.53 22.97
C ALA A 37 22.57 11.56 23.96
N LYS A 38 22.36 12.05 25.19
CA LYS A 38 23.39 12.06 26.25
C LYS A 38 23.72 10.67 26.80
N GLY A 39 22.83 9.69 26.59
CA GLY A 39 23.02 8.31 27.00
C GLY A 39 22.23 7.89 28.24
N PRO A 40 22.23 6.58 28.56
CA PRO A 40 21.36 6.00 29.58
C PRO A 40 21.94 6.13 30.99
N ASP A 41 21.64 7.22 31.68
CA ASP A 41 21.96 7.37 33.11
C ASP A 41 21.01 6.58 34.02
N THR A 42 19.76 6.35 33.57
CA THR A 42 18.75 5.54 34.28
C THR A 42 17.96 4.67 33.31
N THR A 43 17.26 3.65 33.81
CA THR A 43 16.40 2.79 32.97
C THR A 43 15.22 3.55 32.36
N THR A 44 14.82 4.70 32.93
CA THR A 44 13.83 5.61 32.34
C THR A 44 14.23 6.06 30.94
N TRP A 45 15.54 6.19 30.67
CA TRP A 45 16.04 6.52 29.34
C TRP A 45 15.55 5.56 28.26
N ILE A 46 15.47 4.25 28.56
CA ILE A 46 15.00 3.23 27.61
C ILE A 46 13.54 3.49 27.24
N TRP A 47 12.70 3.82 28.22
CA TRP A 47 11.29 4.09 27.98
C TRP A 47 11.08 5.37 27.17
N ASN A 48 11.80 6.45 27.52
CA ASN A 48 11.75 7.70 26.78
C ASN A 48 12.23 7.54 25.34
N LEU A 49 13.27 6.72 25.10
CA LEU A 49 13.73 6.40 23.75
C LEU A 49 12.61 5.85 22.86
N HIS A 50 11.76 4.97 23.38
CA HIS A 50 10.66 4.38 22.61
C HIS A 50 9.43 5.31 22.53
N ALA A 51 9.10 5.99 23.63
CA ALA A 51 7.96 6.89 23.68
C ALA A 51 8.12 8.08 22.72
N ASP A 52 9.33 8.62 22.63
CA ASP A 52 9.61 9.84 21.86
C ASP A 52 10.01 9.53 20.40
N ALA A 53 10.16 8.25 20.02
CA ALA A 53 10.68 7.87 18.70
C ALA A 53 9.87 8.42 17.52
N HIS A 54 8.54 8.51 17.67
CA HIS A 54 7.64 9.05 16.64
C HIS A 54 7.03 10.41 17.03
N ASP A 55 7.45 11.01 18.14
CA ASP A 55 7.07 12.37 18.50
C ASP A 55 7.93 13.39 17.74
N PHE A 56 7.69 13.50 16.43
CA PHE A 56 8.53 14.29 15.52
C PHE A 56 8.58 15.78 15.87
N ASP A 57 7.52 16.32 16.47
CA ASP A 57 7.46 17.72 16.91
C ASP A 57 8.42 17.99 18.10
N SER A 58 8.73 16.97 18.90
CA SER A 58 9.74 17.06 19.97
C SER A 58 11.18 17.03 19.46
N HIS A 59 11.42 16.54 18.24
CA HIS A 59 12.76 16.39 17.67
C HIS A 59 13.29 17.69 17.09
N THR A 60 12.42 18.48 16.46
CA THR A 60 12.77 19.68 15.69
C THR A 60 11.58 20.64 15.64
N SER A 61 11.83 21.93 15.54
CA SER A 61 10.79 22.94 15.30
C SER A 61 10.56 23.24 13.82
N ASP A 62 11.30 22.58 12.93
CA ASP A 62 11.17 22.75 11.48
C ASP A 62 10.01 21.91 10.93
N LEU A 63 8.92 22.61 10.57
CA LEU A 63 7.72 21.97 10.02
C LEU A 63 7.99 21.27 8.67
N GLU A 64 8.97 21.74 7.89
CA GLU A 64 9.36 21.07 6.65
C GLU A 64 9.99 19.71 6.95
N GLU A 65 10.91 19.63 7.91
CA GLU A 65 11.52 18.39 8.36
C GLU A 65 10.48 17.43 8.95
N ILE A 66 9.56 17.93 9.79
CA ILE A 66 8.46 17.13 10.35
C ILE A 66 7.60 16.55 9.23
N SER A 67 7.19 17.37 8.25
CA SER A 67 6.38 16.94 7.11
C SER A 67 7.07 15.84 6.30
N ARG A 68 8.39 15.97 6.09
CA ARG A 68 9.22 14.96 5.41
C ARG A 68 9.28 13.63 6.19
N LYS A 69 9.43 13.69 7.52
CA LYS A 69 9.41 12.50 8.38
C LYS A 69 8.06 11.80 8.32
N VAL A 70 6.96 12.54 8.46
CA VAL A 70 5.59 12.01 8.35
C VAL A 70 5.36 11.34 7.00
N PHE A 71 5.73 12.02 5.91
CA PHE A 71 5.54 11.49 4.55
C PHE A 71 6.33 10.20 4.30
N SER A 72 7.59 10.14 4.75
CA SER A 72 8.39 8.92 4.65
C SER A 72 7.83 7.79 5.53
N ALA A 73 7.38 8.11 6.75
CA ALA A 73 6.77 7.15 7.65
C ALA A 73 5.48 6.55 7.08
N HIS A 74 4.66 7.33 6.36
CA HIS A 74 3.48 6.81 5.66
C HIS A 74 3.85 5.73 4.63
N PHE A 75 4.92 5.91 3.87
CA PHE A 75 5.42 4.87 2.95
C PHE A 75 5.93 3.63 3.69
N GLY A 76 6.61 3.81 4.83
CA GLY A 76 6.99 2.71 5.72
C GLY A 76 5.78 1.91 6.20
N GLN A 77 4.73 2.60 6.63
CA GLN A 77 3.47 1.97 7.04
C GLN A 77 2.79 1.23 5.88
N LEU A 78 2.72 1.84 4.69
CA LEU A 78 2.19 1.18 3.49
C LEU A 78 2.98 -0.07 3.12
N SER A 79 4.31 -0.04 3.25
CA SER A 79 5.16 -1.21 3.02
C SER A 79 4.80 -2.37 3.95
N ILE A 80 4.60 -2.10 5.24
CA ILE A 80 4.17 -3.12 6.22
C ILE A 80 2.77 -3.65 5.88
N ILE A 81 1.83 -2.78 5.47
CA ILE A 81 0.50 -3.19 5.03
C ILE A 81 0.58 -4.14 3.84
N PHE A 82 1.38 -3.81 2.81
CA PHE A 82 1.56 -4.68 1.64
C PHE A 82 2.27 -5.99 1.97
N LEU A 83 3.24 -5.98 2.90
CA LEU A 83 3.89 -7.18 3.38
C LEU A 83 2.90 -8.10 4.12
N TRP A 84 2.06 -7.51 4.97
CA TRP A 84 0.99 -8.23 5.67
C TRP A 84 -0.01 -8.83 4.67
N LEU A 85 -0.48 -8.05 3.69
CA LEU A 85 -1.36 -8.53 2.63
C LEU A 85 -0.70 -9.66 1.82
N SER A 86 0.56 -9.51 1.44
CA SER A 86 1.35 -10.56 0.75
C SER A 86 1.36 -11.86 1.55
N GLY A 87 1.60 -11.78 2.86
CA GLY A 87 1.50 -12.92 3.77
C GLY A 87 0.12 -13.56 3.74
N MET A 88 -0.96 -12.78 3.82
CA MET A 88 -2.33 -13.32 3.77
C MET A 88 -2.61 -14.09 2.47
N TYR A 89 -2.22 -13.53 1.32
CA TYR A 89 -2.36 -14.22 0.03
C TYR A 89 -1.46 -15.47 -0.08
N PHE A 90 -0.23 -15.40 0.42
CA PHE A 90 0.70 -16.54 0.40
C PHE A 90 0.21 -17.69 1.28
N HIS A 91 -0.29 -17.39 2.48
CA HIS A 91 -0.91 -18.38 3.36
C HIS A 91 -2.14 -19.01 2.71
N GLY A 92 -2.97 -18.21 2.04
CA GLY A 92 -4.06 -18.69 1.18
C GLY A 92 -3.57 -19.62 0.07
N ALA A 93 -2.44 -19.34 -0.56
CA ALA A 93 -1.91 -20.13 -1.66
C ALA A 93 -1.21 -21.44 -1.24
N ARG A 94 -0.67 -21.53 -0.02
CA ARG A 94 0.22 -22.64 0.38
C ARG A 94 -0.27 -23.49 1.53
N PHE A 95 -1.09 -22.93 2.40
CA PHE A 95 -1.47 -23.55 3.68
C PHE A 95 -2.98 -23.53 3.93
N SER A 96 -3.78 -23.23 2.91
CA SER A 96 -5.23 -23.19 3.00
C SER A 96 -5.87 -24.41 2.36
N ASN A 97 -7.20 -24.51 2.50
CA ASN A 97 -8.04 -25.43 1.75
C ASN A 97 -8.85 -24.71 0.65
N TYR A 98 -8.33 -23.61 0.09
CA TYR A 98 -9.10 -22.68 -0.76
C TYR A 98 -9.75 -23.36 -1.97
N GLU A 99 -9.01 -24.14 -2.77
CA GLU A 99 -9.59 -24.82 -3.94
C GLU A 99 -10.63 -25.87 -3.55
N ALA A 100 -10.37 -26.63 -2.48
CA ALA A 100 -11.32 -27.59 -1.95
C ALA A 100 -12.60 -26.89 -1.49
N TRP A 101 -12.47 -25.82 -0.70
CA TRP A 101 -13.60 -25.00 -0.27
C TRP A 101 -14.36 -24.38 -1.44
N LEU A 102 -13.66 -23.93 -2.48
CA LEU A 102 -14.29 -23.31 -3.63
C LEU A 102 -15.21 -24.30 -4.36
N SER A 103 -14.86 -25.59 -4.37
CA SER A 103 -15.67 -26.67 -4.95
C SER A 103 -16.91 -27.05 -4.11
N ASP A 104 -16.84 -26.96 -2.78
CA ASP A 104 -17.97 -27.24 -1.89
C ASP A 104 -17.99 -26.30 -0.68
N PRO A 105 -18.41 -25.03 -0.88
CA PRO A 105 -18.35 -24.00 0.15
C PRO A 105 -19.37 -24.19 1.27
N THR A 106 -20.36 -25.07 1.08
CA THR A 106 -21.44 -25.32 2.05
C THR A 106 -21.08 -26.40 3.07
N HIS A 107 -20.21 -27.35 2.71
CA HIS A 107 -19.82 -28.43 3.63
C HIS A 107 -18.37 -28.35 4.08
N ILE A 108 -17.50 -27.65 3.35
CA ILE A 108 -16.10 -27.43 3.75
C ILE A 108 -16.02 -26.12 4.53
N GLY A 109 -15.46 -26.17 5.75
CA GLY A 109 -15.23 -24.96 6.54
C GLY A 109 -14.07 -24.11 6.00
N PRO A 110 -14.13 -22.77 6.10
CA PRO A 110 -13.06 -21.90 5.65
C PRO A 110 -11.79 -22.01 6.50
N SER A 111 -10.63 -22.15 5.85
CA SER A 111 -9.32 -21.93 6.46
C SER A 111 -8.58 -20.83 5.68
N ALA A 112 -8.54 -19.60 6.22
CA ALA A 112 -7.83 -18.44 5.66
C ALA A 112 -8.26 -17.96 4.25
N GLN A 113 -9.53 -17.55 4.07
CA GLN A 113 -10.07 -17.20 2.74
C GLN A 113 -11.15 -16.11 2.71
N ILE A 114 -11.06 -15.22 1.70
CA ILE A 114 -12.08 -14.21 1.32
C ILE A 114 -12.16 -13.99 -0.22
N TRP A 115 -11.53 -14.87 -1.02
CA TRP A 115 -11.05 -14.53 -2.37
C TRP A 115 -12.04 -14.80 -3.52
N ARG A 116 -13.10 -15.61 -3.28
CA ARG A 116 -14.09 -16.02 -4.31
C ARG A 116 -14.72 -14.83 -5.02
N ALA A 117 -15.08 -13.80 -4.27
CA ALA A 117 -15.73 -12.60 -4.81
C ALA A 117 -14.84 -11.85 -5.82
N SER A 118 -13.52 -12.07 -5.82
CA SER A 118 -12.62 -11.47 -6.79
C SER A 118 -12.47 -12.27 -8.09
N GLY A 119 -13.11 -13.44 -8.19
CA GLY A 119 -12.97 -14.34 -9.35
C GLY A 119 -11.69 -15.18 -9.32
N ILE A 120 -11.10 -15.38 -8.15
CA ILE A 120 -9.90 -16.22 -7.99
C ILE A 120 -10.32 -17.69 -7.92
N THR A 121 -9.80 -18.53 -8.81
CA THR A 121 -10.19 -19.95 -8.93
C THR A 121 -9.06 -20.93 -8.60
N SER A 122 -7.81 -20.47 -8.46
CA SER A 122 -6.66 -21.34 -8.18
C SER A 122 -5.65 -20.74 -7.21
N GLU A 123 -4.89 -21.61 -6.55
CA GLU A 123 -3.78 -21.24 -5.66
C GLU A 123 -2.67 -20.48 -6.40
N LEU A 124 -2.48 -20.74 -7.69
CA LEU A 124 -1.49 -20.04 -8.53
C LEU A 124 -1.77 -18.53 -8.58
N GLN A 125 -3.03 -18.12 -8.70
CA GLN A 125 -3.42 -16.71 -8.73
C GLN A 125 -3.17 -16.03 -7.37
N LEU A 126 -3.41 -16.73 -6.26
CA LEU A 126 -3.09 -16.24 -4.92
C LEU A 126 -1.58 -16.06 -4.76
N TYR A 127 -0.78 -17.02 -5.24
CA TYR A 127 0.68 -16.95 -5.21
C TYR A 127 1.22 -15.76 -6.04
N CYS A 128 0.70 -15.56 -7.25
CA CYS A 128 1.06 -14.40 -8.08
C CYS A 128 0.69 -13.07 -7.40
N THR A 129 -0.49 -12.99 -6.78
CA THR A 129 -0.92 -11.80 -6.02
C THR A 129 0.00 -11.54 -4.82
N ALA A 130 0.42 -12.60 -4.12
CA ALA A 130 1.36 -12.49 -3.00
C ALA A 130 2.72 -11.92 -3.44
N ILE A 131 3.28 -12.40 -4.55
CA ILE A 131 4.53 -11.86 -5.12
C ILE A 131 4.33 -10.40 -5.54
N GLY A 132 3.24 -10.07 -6.22
CA GLY A 132 2.91 -8.70 -6.60
C GLY A 132 2.87 -7.77 -5.39
N ALA A 133 2.15 -8.14 -4.33
CA ALA A 133 2.09 -7.38 -3.09
C ALA A 133 3.47 -7.23 -2.41
N LEU A 134 4.33 -8.26 -2.47
CA LEU A 134 5.69 -8.18 -1.94
C LEU A 134 6.56 -7.19 -2.73
N VAL A 135 6.45 -7.19 -4.06
CA VAL A 135 7.12 -6.19 -4.91
C VAL A 135 6.63 -4.78 -4.57
N PHE A 136 5.32 -4.58 -4.39
CA PHE A 136 4.78 -3.30 -3.94
C PHE A 136 5.27 -2.90 -2.55
N ALA A 137 5.42 -3.83 -1.60
CA ALA A 137 6.01 -3.55 -0.30
C ALA A 137 7.44 -3.00 -0.43
N ALA A 138 8.27 -3.61 -1.29
CA ALA A 138 9.61 -3.14 -1.58
C ALA A 138 9.62 -1.75 -2.27
N LEU A 139 8.70 -1.52 -3.23
CA LEU A 139 8.55 -0.22 -3.89
C LEU A 139 8.13 0.88 -2.92
N MET A 140 7.19 0.60 -2.00
CA MET A 140 6.78 1.57 -0.97
C MET A 140 7.95 1.89 -0.04
N LEU A 141 8.69 0.88 0.42
CA LEU A 141 9.87 1.10 1.27
C LEU A 141 10.93 1.95 0.57
N PHE A 142 11.19 1.66 -0.71
CA PHE A 142 12.09 2.44 -1.54
C PHE A 142 11.59 3.89 -1.73
N ALA A 143 10.30 4.09 -1.98
CA ALA A 143 9.72 5.42 -2.12
C ALA A 143 9.87 6.25 -0.83
N GLY A 144 9.65 5.64 0.35
CA GLY A 144 9.87 6.29 1.64
C GLY A 144 11.31 6.74 1.83
N TRP A 145 12.29 5.87 1.53
CA TRP A 145 13.71 6.24 1.54
C TRP A 145 14.01 7.34 0.53
N PHE A 146 13.51 7.22 -0.70
CA PHE A 146 13.78 8.16 -1.79
C PHE A 146 13.25 9.56 -1.47
N HIS A 147 12.01 9.67 -0.99
CA HIS A 147 11.39 10.94 -0.64
C HIS A 147 11.86 11.52 0.69
N TYR A 148 12.72 10.85 1.44
CA TYR A 148 13.39 11.41 2.62
C TYR A 148 14.85 11.76 2.35
N HIS A 149 15.61 10.85 1.73
CA HIS A 149 17.06 10.98 1.56
C HIS A 149 17.49 11.53 0.20
N LYS A 150 16.68 11.43 -0.85
CA LYS A 150 17.09 11.75 -2.24
C LYS A 150 16.33 12.90 -2.88
N ALA A 151 15.02 12.96 -2.68
CA ALA A 151 14.15 13.97 -3.27
C ALA A 151 13.07 14.37 -2.25
N ALA A 152 13.47 15.12 -1.21
CA ALA A 152 12.57 15.48 -0.14
C ALA A 152 11.71 16.70 -0.54
N PRO A 153 10.37 16.59 -0.53
CA PRO A 153 9.51 17.71 -0.89
C PRO A 153 9.69 18.90 0.05
N LYS A 154 9.46 20.11 -0.46
CA LYS A 154 9.41 21.33 0.35
C LYS A 154 8.05 21.51 1.02
N LEU A 155 7.99 22.31 2.08
CA LEU A 155 6.76 22.57 2.83
C LEU A 155 5.61 23.06 1.94
N ALA A 156 5.89 23.89 0.94
CA ALA A 156 4.89 24.40 0.00
C ALA A 156 4.19 23.27 -0.79
N TRP A 157 4.87 22.15 -1.07
CA TRP A 157 4.26 21.00 -1.74
C TRP A 157 3.25 20.29 -0.82
N PHE A 158 3.59 20.14 0.46
CA PHE A 158 2.69 19.54 1.45
C PHE A 158 1.45 20.42 1.74
N GLN A 159 1.61 21.74 1.62
CA GLN A 159 0.54 22.71 1.89
C GLN A 159 -0.39 22.97 0.70
N ASP A 160 -0.12 22.37 -0.46
CA ASP A 160 -1.01 22.44 -1.62
C ASP A 160 -2.23 21.51 -1.43
N VAL A 161 -3.17 21.97 -0.61
CA VAL A 161 -4.38 21.23 -0.25
C VAL A 161 -5.32 21.04 -1.42
N GLU A 162 -5.34 21.96 -2.38
CA GLU A 162 -6.20 21.87 -3.57
C GLU A 162 -5.73 20.74 -4.49
N SER A 163 -4.42 20.72 -4.79
CA SER A 163 -3.82 19.62 -5.54
C SER A 163 -3.99 18.29 -4.81
N MET A 164 -3.71 18.25 -3.50
CA MET A 164 -3.87 17.04 -2.68
C MET A 164 -5.31 16.52 -2.73
N LEU A 165 -6.31 17.38 -2.51
CA LEU A 165 -7.72 16.98 -2.53
C LEU A 165 -8.16 16.52 -3.91
N ASN A 166 -7.81 17.23 -4.98
CA ASN A 166 -8.17 16.86 -6.34
C ASN A 166 -7.58 15.50 -6.72
N HIS A 167 -6.31 15.25 -6.41
CA HIS A 167 -5.65 13.97 -6.69
C HIS A 167 -6.18 12.83 -5.80
N HIS A 168 -6.51 13.07 -4.54
CA HIS A 168 -7.10 12.04 -3.69
C HIS A 168 -8.55 11.71 -4.07
N LEU A 169 -9.39 12.70 -4.35
CA LEU A 169 -10.79 12.49 -4.68
C LEU A 169 -10.95 11.92 -6.09
N ALA A 170 -10.42 12.60 -7.10
CA ALA A 170 -10.61 12.17 -8.49
C ALA A 170 -9.66 11.03 -8.87
N GLY A 171 -8.40 11.11 -8.44
CA GLY A 171 -7.38 10.10 -8.73
C GLY A 171 -7.55 8.86 -7.85
N LEU A 172 -7.17 8.96 -6.58
CA LEU A 172 -7.11 7.79 -5.68
C LEU A 172 -8.47 7.10 -5.51
N LEU A 173 -9.53 7.86 -5.19
CA LEU A 173 -10.86 7.30 -4.97
C LEU A 173 -11.62 7.08 -6.29
N GLY A 174 -11.65 8.08 -7.17
CA GLY A 174 -12.35 8.02 -8.45
C GLY A 174 -11.78 6.95 -9.39
N LEU A 175 -10.51 7.05 -9.79
CA LEU A 175 -9.89 6.04 -10.65
C LEU A 175 -9.72 4.70 -9.95
N GLY A 176 -9.53 4.68 -8.63
CA GLY A 176 -9.50 3.44 -7.84
C GLY A 176 -10.82 2.67 -7.93
N SER A 177 -11.95 3.33 -7.67
CA SER A 177 -13.27 2.72 -7.76
C SER A 177 -13.66 2.34 -9.20
N LEU A 178 -13.30 3.16 -10.19
CA LEU A 178 -13.53 2.87 -11.59
C LEU A 178 -12.73 1.62 -12.05
N SER A 179 -11.46 1.52 -11.66
CA SER A 179 -10.62 0.36 -11.96
C SER A 179 -11.17 -0.91 -11.31
N TRP A 180 -11.63 -0.80 -10.06
CA TRP A 180 -12.25 -1.92 -9.35
C TRP A 180 -13.59 -2.33 -9.97
N ALA A 181 -14.41 -1.39 -10.45
CA ALA A 181 -15.62 -1.69 -11.20
C ALA A 181 -15.31 -2.41 -12.51
N GLY A 182 -14.25 -1.99 -13.22
CA GLY A 182 -13.73 -2.71 -14.40
C GLY A 182 -13.35 -4.16 -14.09
N HIS A 183 -12.60 -4.40 -13.02
CA HIS A 183 -12.28 -5.75 -12.53
C HIS A 183 -13.55 -6.55 -12.21
N GLN A 184 -14.54 -5.94 -11.54
CA GLN A 184 -15.78 -6.62 -11.22
C GLN A 184 -16.55 -7.04 -12.47
N VAL A 185 -16.74 -6.13 -13.42
CA VAL A 185 -17.50 -6.38 -14.65
C VAL A 185 -16.83 -7.40 -15.55
N HIS A 186 -15.51 -7.35 -15.71
CA HIS A 186 -14.80 -8.16 -16.70
C HIS A 186 -14.22 -9.47 -16.15
N VAL A 187 -14.11 -9.63 -14.83
CA VAL A 187 -13.50 -10.82 -14.21
C VAL A 187 -14.40 -11.43 -13.15
N SER A 188 -14.76 -10.65 -12.12
CA SER A 188 -15.51 -11.20 -10.97
C SER A 188 -16.89 -11.71 -11.37
N LEU A 189 -17.68 -10.91 -12.08
CA LEU A 189 -19.06 -11.24 -12.41
C LEU A 189 -19.16 -12.48 -13.31
N PRO A 190 -18.44 -12.59 -14.44
CA PRO A 190 -18.49 -13.79 -15.28
C PRO A 190 -18.11 -15.06 -14.50
N ILE A 191 -17.01 -15.03 -13.74
CA ILE A 191 -16.55 -16.21 -12.99
C ILE A 191 -17.56 -16.59 -11.90
N ASN A 192 -18.11 -15.63 -11.17
CA ASN A 192 -19.09 -15.91 -10.12
C ASN A 192 -20.43 -16.43 -10.70
N GLN A 193 -20.81 -16.08 -11.93
CA GLN A 193 -21.97 -16.69 -12.59
C GLN A 193 -21.76 -18.20 -12.80
N PHE A 194 -20.60 -18.62 -13.28
CA PHE A 194 -20.26 -20.05 -13.42
C PHE A 194 -20.17 -20.77 -12.06
N LEU A 195 -19.50 -20.16 -11.07
CA LEU A 195 -19.40 -20.74 -9.72
C LEU A 195 -20.77 -20.90 -9.04
N ASN A 196 -21.70 -19.97 -9.29
CA ASN A 196 -23.06 -20.06 -8.75
C ASN A 196 -23.93 -21.06 -9.53
N ALA A 197 -23.59 -21.34 -10.78
CA ALA A 197 -24.20 -22.41 -11.58
C ALA A 197 -23.67 -23.82 -11.23
N GLY A 198 -22.70 -23.91 -10.32
CA GLY A 198 -22.13 -25.19 -9.86
C GLY A 198 -21.06 -25.76 -10.80
N VAL A 199 -20.50 -24.95 -11.69
CA VAL A 199 -19.37 -25.37 -12.55
C VAL A 199 -18.10 -25.50 -11.70
N ASP A 200 -17.36 -26.58 -11.91
CA ASP A 200 -16.10 -26.81 -11.20
C ASP A 200 -15.10 -25.68 -11.50
N PRO A 201 -14.40 -25.11 -10.49
CA PRO A 201 -13.47 -24.01 -10.71
C PRO A 201 -12.37 -24.27 -11.75
N LYS A 202 -12.01 -25.54 -12.00
CA LYS A 202 -11.00 -25.93 -13.01
C LYS A 202 -11.54 -25.93 -14.43
N GLU A 203 -12.86 -25.98 -14.60
CA GLU A 203 -13.53 -25.94 -15.90
C GLU A 203 -13.92 -24.52 -16.33
N ILE A 204 -13.89 -23.56 -15.39
CA ILE A 204 -14.20 -22.16 -15.69
C ILE A 204 -13.06 -21.55 -16.54
N PRO A 205 -13.37 -20.88 -17.67
CA PRO A 205 -12.37 -20.15 -18.44
C PRO A 205 -11.57 -19.17 -17.58
N LEU A 206 -10.29 -19.01 -17.88
CA LEU A 206 -9.44 -18.08 -17.14
C LEU A 206 -9.85 -16.62 -17.42
N PRO A 207 -9.58 -15.68 -16.49
CA PRO A 207 -9.98 -14.28 -16.63
C PRO A 207 -9.65 -13.61 -17.97
N HIS A 208 -8.49 -13.95 -18.57
CA HIS A 208 -8.07 -13.36 -19.84
C HIS A 208 -8.88 -13.87 -21.04
N GLU A 209 -9.50 -15.05 -20.95
CA GLU A 209 -10.33 -15.60 -22.02
C GLU A 209 -11.64 -14.81 -22.16
N PHE A 210 -12.25 -14.37 -21.06
CA PHE A 210 -13.42 -13.49 -21.07
C PHE A 210 -13.13 -12.12 -21.71
N ILE A 211 -11.88 -11.66 -21.66
CA ILE A 211 -11.48 -10.38 -22.26
C ILE A 211 -11.25 -10.53 -23.76
N LEU A 212 -10.60 -11.62 -24.17
CA LEU A 212 -10.17 -11.83 -25.56
C LEU A 212 -11.25 -12.47 -26.44
N ASN A 213 -12.12 -13.30 -25.85
CA ASN A 213 -13.18 -13.98 -26.57
C ASN A 213 -14.55 -13.38 -26.23
N ARG A 214 -15.09 -12.59 -27.16
CA ARG A 214 -16.40 -11.96 -27.01
C ARG A 214 -17.55 -12.96 -26.92
N ASP A 215 -17.40 -14.15 -27.47
CA ASP A 215 -18.45 -15.17 -27.47
C ASP A 215 -18.68 -15.75 -26.06
N LEU A 216 -17.70 -15.62 -25.15
CA LEU A 216 -17.85 -16.02 -23.75
C LEU A 216 -18.62 -15.01 -22.89
N LEU A 217 -18.89 -13.80 -23.42
CA LEU A 217 -19.64 -12.74 -22.75
C LEU A 217 -21.02 -12.50 -23.39
N ALA A 218 -21.36 -13.20 -24.47
CA ALA A 218 -22.56 -13.01 -25.28
C ALA A 218 -23.79 -13.76 -24.73
#